data_AF-A0A7E5X1K4-F1
#
_entry.id   AF-A0A7E5X1K4-F1
#
_cell.length_a   1.000
_cell.length_b   1.000
_cell.length_c   1.000
_cell.angle_alpha   90.00
_cell.angle_beta   90.00
_cell.angle_gamma   90.00
#
_symmetry.space_group_name_H-M   'P 1'
#
loop_
_entity.id
_entity.type
_entity.pdbx_description
1 polymer ?
#
loop_
_entity_poly.entity_id
_entity_poly.type
_entity_poly.pdbx_seq_one_letter_code
_entity_poly.pdbx_strand_id
1 'polypeptide(L)'
;MVQCKKCKLFLSMNKDDVIKCKGDCDGVFHKKCVRNNKQLALKEICEECLKNERSPPQNKDTNSSSKITVNPCETSGEKILEEVNKKLEVIYNMEKKLTELTDTVDFYAEMYQEMSNFKEAAEKKIKSLEQKNVFLEKYNRALEERVEELEMKEKEKCLEICGLENIPNENTKQVVQEVAKLLQVNPEDIEDAERVGKEKDGDQRPRIIKVKLRTKNARIKWMAAKKEHTVTNSKLHSNGSDKRIYINEDLPKQKRQLLWSTRNKLKEKGFQYIWVQNFNILAKKNNDETKIYKITTESDLEKF
;
A
#
# COMPACT_ATOMS: atom_id res chain seq x y z
N MET A 1 1.17 -22.98 20.21
CA MET A 1 0.53 -21.64 20.12
C MET A 1 -0.89 -21.76 20.66
N VAL A 2 -1.22 -21.04 21.73
CA VAL A 2 -2.55 -21.10 22.36
C VAL A 2 -3.44 -20.04 21.72
N GLN A 3 -4.69 -20.38 21.39
CA GLN A 3 -5.67 -19.45 20.85
C GLN A 3 -6.67 -19.02 21.91
N CYS A 4 -7.13 -17.77 21.83
CA CYS A 4 -8.19 -17.28 22.68
C CYS A 4 -9.51 -18.01 22.39
N LYS A 5 -10.13 -18.60 23.42
CA LYS A 5 -11.38 -19.37 23.24
C LYS A 5 -12.53 -18.51 22.71
N LYS A 6 -12.54 -17.19 23.01
CA LYS A 6 -13.57 -16.23 22.59
C LYS A 6 -13.39 -15.71 21.15
N CYS A 7 -12.21 -15.19 20.79
CA CYS A 7 -12.00 -14.55 19.48
C CYS A 7 -11.21 -15.40 18.48
N LYS A 8 -10.76 -16.60 18.88
CA LYS A 8 -9.98 -17.57 18.08
C LYS A 8 -8.62 -17.08 17.55
N LEU A 9 -8.21 -15.86 17.90
CA LEU A 9 -6.88 -15.33 17.59
C LEU A 9 -5.80 -15.89 18.54
N PHE A 10 -4.56 -15.96 18.06
CA PHE A 10 -3.42 -16.45 18.83
C PHE A 10 -3.02 -15.49 19.97
N LEU A 11 -2.64 -16.05 21.11
CA LEU A 11 -2.22 -15.31 22.30
C LEU A 11 -0.71 -15.03 22.25
N SER A 12 -0.31 -13.82 22.62
CA SER A 12 1.10 -13.44 22.84
C SER A 12 1.62 -14.07 24.14
N MET A 13 2.90 -14.48 24.17
CA MET A 13 3.51 -15.20 25.31
C MET A 13 3.77 -14.35 26.55
N ASN A 14 3.42 -13.07 26.55
CA ASN A 14 3.52 -12.22 27.73
C ASN A 14 2.40 -12.57 28.71
N LYS A 15 2.77 -12.98 29.94
CA LYS A 15 1.85 -13.47 30.98
C LYS A 15 0.78 -12.44 31.40
N ASP A 16 1.04 -11.14 31.20
CA ASP A 16 0.21 -10.06 31.74
C ASP A 16 -1.06 -9.72 30.92
N ASP A 17 -1.20 -10.30 29.73
CA ASP A 17 -2.31 -10.04 28.79
C ASP A 17 -3.31 -11.19 28.64
N VAL A 18 -3.15 -12.25 29.44
CA VAL A 18 -3.90 -13.50 29.30
C VAL A 18 -4.58 -13.91 30.61
N ILE A 19 -5.85 -14.32 30.54
CA ILE A 19 -6.63 -14.87 31.65
C ILE A 19 -6.92 -16.34 31.35
N LYS A 20 -6.64 -17.23 32.31
CA LYS A 20 -6.98 -18.65 32.23
C LYS A 20 -8.24 -18.92 33.05
N CYS A 21 -9.18 -19.67 32.49
CA CYS A 21 -10.36 -20.14 33.19
C CYS A 21 -9.96 -21.12 34.30
N LYS A 22 -10.51 -20.95 35.50
CA LYS A 22 -10.34 -21.84 36.65
C LYS A 22 -11.38 -22.96 36.75
N GLY A 23 -12.37 -22.96 35.87
CA GLY A 23 -13.30 -24.09 35.71
C GLY A 23 -12.76 -25.13 34.71
N ASP A 24 -13.47 -26.26 34.57
CA ASP A 24 -13.02 -27.49 33.89
C ASP A 24 -12.73 -27.39 32.38
N CYS A 25 -12.84 -26.21 31.76
CA CYS A 25 -12.68 -26.05 30.32
C CYS A 25 -11.26 -25.66 29.88
N ASP A 26 -10.33 -25.43 30.81
CA ASP A 26 -8.94 -24.98 30.59
C ASP A 26 -8.80 -23.80 29.58
N GLY A 27 -9.88 -23.03 29.42
CA GLY A 27 -10.00 -22.01 28.38
C GLY A 27 -9.09 -20.82 28.64
N VAL A 28 -8.38 -20.36 27.62
CA VAL A 28 -7.48 -19.21 27.71
C VAL A 28 -8.03 -18.02 26.92
N PHE A 29 -7.95 -16.81 27.47
CA PHE A 29 -8.57 -15.61 26.92
C PHE A 29 -7.65 -14.39 26.94
N HIS A 30 -7.76 -13.49 25.95
CA HIS A 30 -7.14 -12.17 26.06
C HIS A 30 -7.83 -11.35 27.15
N LYS A 31 -7.07 -10.62 27.96
CA LYS A 31 -7.61 -9.67 28.96
C LYS A 31 -8.60 -8.68 28.34
N LYS A 32 -8.31 -8.19 27.13
CA LYS A 32 -9.20 -7.30 26.35
C LYS A 32 -10.52 -7.97 25.94
N CYS A 33 -10.49 -9.27 25.60
CA CYS A 33 -11.67 -10.02 25.21
C CYS A 33 -12.64 -10.26 26.39
N VAL A 34 -12.16 -10.10 27.62
CA VAL A 34 -12.88 -10.36 28.87
C VAL A 34 -13.34 -9.08 29.58
N ARG A 35 -12.82 -7.90 29.21
CA ARG A 35 -13.11 -6.60 29.89
C ARG A 35 -14.59 -6.31 30.14
N ASN A 36 -15.49 -6.73 29.25
CA ASN A 36 -16.93 -6.48 29.38
C ASN A 36 -17.67 -7.59 30.16
N ASN A 37 -17.02 -8.73 30.44
CA ASN A 37 -17.54 -9.78 31.31
C ASN A 37 -16.93 -9.61 32.70
N LYS A 38 -17.61 -8.80 33.53
CA LYS A 38 -17.19 -8.48 34.90
C LYS A 38 -16.91 -9.73 35.75
N GLN A 39 -17.59 -10.85 35.49
CA GLN A 39 -17.45 -12.09 36.27
C GLN A 39 -16.21 -12.90 35.88
N LEU A 40 -15.90 -13.06 34.59
CA LEU A 40 -14.67 -13.72 34.16
C LEU A 40 -13.42 -12.86 34.48
N ALA A 41 -13.58 -11.53 34.57
CA ALA A 41 -12.52 -10.63 35.03
C ALA A 41 -12.25 -10.67 36.55
N LEU A 42 -13.25 -11.03 37.38
CA LEU A 42 -13.16 -11.02 38.85
C LEU A 42 -12.99 -12.43 39.47
N LYS A 43 -13.64 -13.45 38.91
CA LYS A 43 -13.64 -14.82 39.43
C LYS A 43 -12.84 -15.81 38.56
N GLU A 44 -12.35 -15.36 37.41
CA GLU A 44 -11.59 -16.18 36.45
C GLU A 44 -12.33 -17.46 36.01
N ILE A 45 -13.67 -17.48 36.02
CA ILE A 45 -14.49 -18.60 35.51
C ILE A 45 -15.33 -18.11 34.33
N CYS A 46 -15.36 -18.90 33.24
CA CYS A 46 -16.08 -18.53 32.01
C CYS A 46 -17.58 -18.87 32.10
N GLU A 47 -18.39 -18.25 31.24
CA GLU A 47 -19.84 -18.43 31.24
C GLU A 47 -20.29 -19.88 31.00
N GLU A 48 -19.52 -20.67 30.25
CA GLU A 48 -19.81 -22.09 29.99
C GLU A 48 -19.61 -22.93 31.26
N CYS A 49 -18.50 -22.76 31.98
CA CYS A 49 -18.25 -23.47 33.23
C CYS A 49 -19.25 -23.08 34.32
N LEU A 50 -19.67 -21.81 34.35
CA LEU A 50 -20.66 -21.32 35.31
C LEU A 50 -22.06 -21.93 35.09
N LYS A 51 -22.43 -22.25 33.84
CA LYS A 51 -23.69 -22.92 33.53
C LYS A 51 -23.66 -24.40 33.95
N ASN A 52 -22.49 -25.04 33.90
CA ASN A 52 -22.32 -26.42 34.33
C ASN A 52 -22.37 -26.59 35.86
N GLU A 53 -21.87 -25.63 36.65
CA GLU A 53 -21.99 -25.67 38.12
C GLU A 53 -23.44 -25.53 38.64
N ARG A 54 -24.37 -25.02 37.81
CA ARG A 54 -25.76 -24.75 38.21
C ARG A 54 -26.77 -25.82 37.81
N SER A 55 -26.31 -26.95 37.29
CA SER A 55 -27.19 -28.04 36.85
C SER A 55 -27.09 -29.23 37.81
N PRO A 56 -28.13 -29.59 38.59
CA PRO A 56 -28.19 -30.87 39.27
C PRO A 56 -28.35 -32.01 38.24
N PRO A 57 -27.90 -33.25 38.55
CA PRO A 57 -28.03 -34.38 37.63
C PRO A 57 -29.49 -34.69 37.33
N GLN A 58 -29.84 -34.80 36.05
CA GLN A 58 -31.11 -35.38 35.63
C GLN A 58 -31.08 -36.89 35.93
N ASN A 59 -31.89 -37.29 36.91
CA ASN A 59 -32.26 -38.67 37.15
C ASN A 59 -33.78 -38.69 37.37
N LYS A 60 -34.55 -39.15 36.39
CA LYS A 60 -35.96 -39.55 36.55
C LYS A 60 -36.35 -40.64 35.56
N ASP A 61 -35.93 -41.87 35.84
CA ASP A 61 -36.93 -42.93 35.97
C ASP A 61 -37.68 -42.70 37.27
N THR A 62 -38.99 -42.48 37.17
CA THR A 62 -40.05 -43.00 38.05
C THR A 62 -41.31 -42.19 37.83
N ASN A 63 -42.25 -42.84 37.14
CA ASN A 63 -43.65 -42.51 37.11
C ASN A 63 -44.20 -42.66 38.55
N SER A 64 -44.15 -41.58 39.34
CA SER A 64 -44.86 -41.48 40.61
C SER A 64 -45.87 -40.37 40.46
N SER A 65 -47.10 -40.77 40.15
CA SER A 65 -48.27 -39.94 40.33
C SER A 65 -48.30 -39.50 41.79
N SER A 66 -47.96 -38.24 42.03
CA SER A 66 -48.30 -37.58 43.28
C SER A 66 -49.82 -37.47 43.31
N LYS A 67 -50.47 -38.52 43.81
CA LYS A 67 -51.86 -38.44 44.23
C LYS A 67 -51.95 -37.25 45.17
N ILE A 68 -52.78 -36.28 44.81
CA ILE A 68 -53.21 -35.21 45.70
C ILE A 68 -53.91 -35.91 46.87
N THR A 69 -53.22 -36.14 47.98
CA THR A 69 -53.85 -36.44 49.25
C THR A 69 -54.36 -35.12 49.81
N VAL A 70 -55.62 -34.80 49.51
CA VAL A 70 -56.34 -33.76 50.26
C VAL A 70 -56.62 -34.36 51.64
N ASN A 71 -55.85 -33.94 52.65
CA ASN A 71 -56.21 -34.17 54.04
C ASN A 71 -57.38 -33.24 54.38
N PRO A 72 -58.57 -33.76 54.74
CA PRO A 72 -59.72 -32.93 55.03
C PRO A 72 -59.73 -32.59 56.53
N CYS A 73 -59.01 -31.54 56.94
CA CYS A 73 -59.37 -30.68 58.07
C CYS A 73 -58.39 -29.50 58.22
N GLU A 74 -58.92 -28.27 58.35
CA GLU A 74 -58.26 -27.02 58.79
C GLU A 74 -57.41 -26.19 57.80
N THR A 75 -57.89 -26.01 56.56
CA THR A 75 -57.62 -24.74 55.85
C THR A 75 -58.89 -23.91 55.83
N SER A 76 -58.98 -22.92 56.75
CA SER A 76 -59.99 -21.86 56.70
C SER A 76 -60.02 -21.28 55.28
N GLY A 77 -61.20 -21.02 54.72
CA GLY A 77 -61.34 -20.38 53.40
C GLY A 77 -60.53 -19.08 53.28
N GLU A 78 -60.23 -18.44 54.41
CA GLU A 78 -59.34 -17.28 54.52
C GLU A 78 -57.90 -17.58 54.09
N LYS A 79 -57.34 -18.75 54.45
CA LYS A 79 -55.96 -19.13 54.06
C LYS A 79 -55.84 -19.36 52.54
N ILE A 80 -56.88 -19.93 51.94
CA ILE A 80 -56.95 -20.15 50.48
C ILE A 80 -57.09 -18.80 49.77
N LEU A 81 -57.95 -17.92 50.27
CA LEU A 81 -58.15 -16.58 49.72
C LEU A 81 -56.86 -15.74 49.79
N GLU A 82 -56.12 -15.84 50.88
CA GLU A 82 -54.84 -15.16 51.05
C GLU A 82 -53.76 -15.69 50.08
N GLU A 83 -53.72 -17.00 49.84
CA GLU A 83 -52.81 -17.59 48.86
C GLU A 83 -53.18 -17.21 47.41
N VAL A 84 -54.48 -17.12 47.10
CA VAL A 84 -55.00 -16.65 45.82
C VAL A 84 -54.65 -15.17 45.59
N ASN A 85 -54.81 -14.31 46.59
CA ASN A 85 -54.44 -12.89 46.51
C ASN A 85 -52.93 -12.71 46.28
N LYS A 86 -52.08 -13.50 46.96
CA LYS A 86 -50.62 -13.50 46.70
C LYS A 86 -50.30 -13.91 45.26
N LYS A 87 -50.98 -14.93 44.72
CA LYS A 87 -50.77 -15.37 43.32
C LYS A 87 -51.26 -14.31 42.32
N LEU A 88 -52.38 -13.64 42.59
CA LEU A 88 -52.90 -12.52 41.80
C LEU A 88 -51.90 -11.35 41.74
N GLU A 89 -51.28 -11.01 42.87
CA GLU A 89 -50.26 -9.96 42.93
C GLU A 89 -49.00 -10.33 42.11
N VAL A 90 -48.59 -11.60 42.14
CA VAL A 90 -47.49 -12.09 41.30
C VAL A 90 -47.85 -12.01 39.81
N ILE A 91 -49.07 -12.40 39.44
CA ILE A 91 -49.56 -12.33 38.04
C ILE A 91 -49.58 -10.88 37.57
N TYR A 92 -50.11 -9.96 38.36
CA TYR A 92 -50.13 -8.53 38.03
C TYR A 92 -48.73 -7.95 37.83
N ASN A 93 -47.79 -8.30 38.72
CA ASN A 93 -46.39 -7.88 38.60
C ASN A 93 -45.70 -8.51 37.37
N MET A 94 -46.07 -9.72 36.98
CA MET A 94 -45.59 -10.36 35.75
C MET A 94 -46.16 -9.65 34.51
N GLU A 95 -47.45 -9.35 34.50
CA GLU A 95 -48.11 -8.62 33.40
C GLU A 95 -47.43 -7.26 33.18
N LYS A 96 -47.19 -6.50 34.25
CA LYS A 96 -46.46 -5.22 34.17
C LYS A 96 -45.06 -5.37 33.55
N LYS A 97 -44.28 -6.37 33.99
CA LYS A 97 -42.95 -6.64 33.43
C LYS A 97 -43.00 -7.11 31.98
N LEU A 98 -44.05 -7.82 31.59
CA LEU A 98 -44.27 -8.21 30.19
C LEU A 98 -44.57 -6.98 29.32
N THR A 99 -45.37 -6.03 29.81
CA THR A 99 -45.60 -4.75 29.12
C THR A 99 -44.30 -3.96 28.96
N GLU A 100 -43.54 -3.78 30.05
CA GLU A 100 -42.23 -3.10 30.01
C GLU A 100 -41.26 -3.80 29.04
N LEU A 101 -41.26 -5.14 28.99
CA LEU A 101 -40.44 -5.90 28.06
C LEU A 101 -40.88 -5.66 26.60
N THR A 102 -42.17 -5.67 26.31
CA THR A 102 -42.71 -5.36 24.98
C THR A 102 -42.23 -3.98 24.51
N ASP A 103 -42.35 -2.96 25.37
CA ASP A 103 -41.89 -1.60 25.04
C ASP A 103 -40.39 -1.56 24.72
N THR A 104 -39.56 -2.31 25.47
CA THR A 104 -38.12 -2.39 25.15
C THR A 104 -37.85 -3.09 23.83
N VAL A 105 -38.62 -4.14 23.49
CA VAL A 105 -38.46 -4.87 22.23
C VAL A 105 -38.82 -3.97 21.05
N ASP A 106 -39.90 -3.20 21.16
CA ASP A 106 -40.31 -2.23 20.13
C ASP A 106 -39.24 -1.16 19.93
N PHE A 107 -38.70 -0.59 21.03
CA PHE A 107 -37.58 0.35 20.97
C PHE A 107 -36.34 -0.25 20.28
N TYR A 108 -35.95 -1.48 20.60
CA TYR A 108 -34.82 -2.14 19.94
C TYR A 108 -35.10 -2.47 18.48
N ALA A 109 -36.35 -2.78 18.10
CA ALA A 109 -36.73 -3.00 16.71
C ALA A 109 -36.56 -1.73 15.87
N GLU A 110 -36.97 -0.57 16.41
CA GLU A 110 -36.74 0.74 15.77
C GLU A 110 -35.24 1.03 15.61
N MET A 111 -34.46 0.89 16.68
CA MET A 111 -32.99 1.08 16.62
C MET A 111 -32.32 0.15 15.61
N TYR A 112 -32.78 -1.11 15.52
CA TYR A 112 -32.26 -2.07 14.56
C TYR A 112 -32.58 -1.67 13.11
N GLN A 113 -33.80 -1.15 12.87
CA GLN A 113 -34.18 -0.65 11.56
C GLN A 113 -33.33 0.55 11.13
N GLU A 114 -33.08 1.51 12.04
CA GLU A 114 -32.19 2.64 11.78
C GLU A 114 -30.76 2.18 11.46
N MET A 115 -30.23 1.24 12.25
CA MET A 115 -28.90 0.66 12.03
C MET A 115 -28.82 -0.06 10.67
N SER A 116 -29.87 -0.80 10.30
CA SER A 116 -29.96 -1.48 9.00
C SER A 116 -29.94 -0.48 7.84
N ASN A 117 -30.74 0.59 7.95
CA ASN A 117 -30.78 1.67 6.96
C ASN A 117 -29.43 2.39 6.84
N PHE A 118 -28.78 2.67 7.97
CA PHE A 118 -27.44 3.27 8.01
C PHE A 118 -26.40 2.36 7.33
N LYS A 119 -26.43 1.06 7.64
CA LYS A 119 -25.55 0.07 7.02
C LYS A 119 -25.70 0.06 5.50
N GLU A 120 -26.93 0.02 5.00
CA GLU A 120 -27.19 0.03 3.55
C GLU A 120 -26.69 1.32 2.89
N ALA A 121 -26.91 2.47 3.53
CA ALA A 121 -26.41 3.75 3.05
C ALA A 121 -24.87 3.80 3.03
N ALA A 122 -24.22 3.28 4.08
CA ALA A 122 -22.76 3.19 4.17
C ALA A 122 -22.19 2.26 3.09
N GLU A 123 -22.79 1.08 2.88
CA GLU A 123 -22.37 0.14 1.83
C GLU A 123 -22.50 0.75 0.43
N LYS A 124 -23.59 1.47 0.15
CA LYS A 124 -23.75 2.22 -1.11
C LYS A 124 -22.66 3.27 -1.28
N LYS A 125 -22.33 4.00 -0.20
CA LYS A 125 -21.29 5.03 -0.25
C LYS A 125 -19.90 4.43 -0.48
N ILE A 126 -19.57 3.33 0.19
CA ILE A 126 -18.30 2.61 0.02
C ILE A 126 -18.14 2.17 -1.43
N LYS A 127 -19.14 1.49 -2.01
CA LYS A 127 -19.11 1.07 -3.41
C LYS A 127 -18.91 2.24 -4.38
N SER A 128 -19.59 3.37 -4.14
CA SER A 128 -19.42 4.58 -4.95
C SER A 128 -18.00 5.16 -4.84
N LEU A 129 -17.40 5.16 -3.64
CA LEU A 129 -16.04 5.64 -3.43
C LEU A 129 -15.01 4.71 -4.07
N GLU A 130 -15.19 3.39 -3.98
CA GLU A 130 -14.33 2.40 -4.65
C GLU A 130 -14.34 2.59 -6.17
N GLN A 131 -15.53 2.74 -6.76
CA GLN A 131 -15.67 3.01 -8.20
C GLN A 131 -14.98 4.32 -8.61
N LYS A 132 -15.15 5.38 -7.81
CA LYS A 132 -14.47 6.66 -8.05
C LYS A 132 -12.96 6.51 -7.93
N ASN A 133 -12.46 5.74 -6.99
CA ASN A 133 -11.02 5.54 -6.82
C ASN A 133 -10.43 4.81 -8.05
N VAL A 134 -11.07 3.73 -8.49
CA VAL A 134 -10.67 3.01 -9.72
C VAL A 134 -10.69 3.93 -10.94
N PHE A 135 -11.69 4.81 -11.05
CA PHE A 135 -11.76 5.80 -12.12
C PHE A 135 -10.61 6.81 -12.04
N LEU A 136 -10.34 7.36 -10.86
CA LEU A 136 -9.27 8.33 -10.64
C LEU A 136 -7.89 7.73 -10.90
N GLU A 137 -7.64 6.49 -10.47
CA GLU A 137 -6.39 5.77 -10.74
C GLU A 137 -6.16 5.60 -12.26
N LYS A 138 -7.21 5.22 -13.01
CA LYS A 138 -7.13 5.11 -14.47
C LYS A 138 -6.88 6.46 -15.13
N TYR A 139 -7.57 7.50 -14.67
CA TYR A 139 -7.42 8.84 -15.22
C TYR A 139 -6.04 9.43 -14.95
N ASN A 140 -5.52 9.26 -13.72
CA ASN A 140 -4.17 9.68 -13.35
C ASN A 140 -3.12 8.97 -14.20
N ARG A 141 -3.25 7.65 -14.41
CA ARG A 141 -2.34 6.92 -15.31
C ARG A 141 -2.35 7.48 -16.73
N ALA A 142 -3.54 7.77 -17.28
CA ALA A 142 -3.65 8.36 -18.61
C ALA A 142 -3.02 9.76 -18.68
N LEU A 143 -3.14 10.56 -17.62
CA LEU A 143 -2.46 11.86 -17.52
C LEU A 143 -0.95 11.71 -17.40
N GLU A 144 -0.45 10.77 -16.61
CA GLU A 144 0.98 10.46 -16.50
C GLU A 144 1.57 10.06 -17.86
N GLU A 145 0.91 9.15 -18.58
CA GLU A 145 1.30 8.75 -19.94
C GLU A 145 1.34 9.96 -20.89
N ARG A 146 0.32 10.83 -20.83
CA ARG A 146 0.26 12.07 -21.62
C ARG A 146 1.42 13.01 -21.31
N VAL A 147 1.75 13.19 -20.03
CA VAL A 147 2.87 14.03 -19.60
C VAL A 147 4.20 13.46 -20.10
N GLU A 148 4.40 12.15 -19.98
CA GLU A 148 5.60 11.47 -20.48
C GLU A 148 5.79 11.66 -22.01
N GLU A 149 4.71 11.54 -22.79
CA GLU A 149 4.73 11.79 -24.24
C GLU A 149 5.17 13.23 -24.55
N LEU A 150 4.66 14.21 -23.82
CA LEU A 150 4.98 15.61 -24.00
C LEU A 150 6.43 15.92 -23.65
N GLU A 151 6.93 15.41 -22.51
CA GLU A 151 8.33 15.55 -22.11
C GLU A 151 9.29 14.89 -23.12
N MET A 152 8.92 13.71 -23.63
CA MET A 152 9.68 13.03 -24.69
C MET A 152 9.72 13.85 -25.97
N LYS A 153 8.59 14.46 -26.35
CA LYS A 153 8.50 15.31 -27.55
C LYS A 153 9.33 16.58 -27.40
N GLU A 154 9.29 17.24 -26.24
CA GLU A 154 10.11 18.43 -25.95
C GLU A 154 11.60 18.12 -26.09
N LYS A 155 12.01 16.95 -25.57
CA LYS A 155 13.41 16.53 -25.54
C LYS A 155 13.88 15.84 -26.81
N GLU A 156 13.03 15.62 -27.81
CA GLU A 156 13.38 14.81 -28.98
C GLU A 156 14.51 15.41 -29.83
N LYS A 157 14.86 16.67 -29.61
CA LYS A 157 15.97 17.33 -30.31
C LYS A 157 17.11 17.69 -29.36
N CYS A 158 17.06 17.22 -28.12
CA CYS A 158 17.96 17.64 -27.06
C CYS A 158 19.02 16.57 -26.74
N LEU A 159 20.21 17.04 -26.41
CA LEU A 159 21.35 16.26 -25.96
C LEU A 159 21.94 16.85 -24.68
N GLU A 160 22.66 16.03 -23.94
CA GLU A 160 23.47 16.44 -22.80
C GLU A 160 24.94 16.14 -23.08
N ILE A 161 25.79 17.13 -22.83
CA ILE A 161 27.24 17.00 -22.87
C ILE A 161 27.76 17.06 -21.44
N CYS A 162 28.43 16.00 -21.01
CA CYS A 162 28.98 15.84 -19.67
C CYS A 162 30.50 15.77 -19.71
N GLY A 163 31.17 16.37 -18.73
CA GLY A 163 32.63 16.32 -18.59
C GLY A 163 33.39 17.29 -19.49
N LEU A 164 32.69 18.25 -20.11
CA LEU A 164 33.31 19.37 -20.82
C LEU A 164 33.72 20.43 -19.80
N GLU A 165 35.02 20.62 -19.63
CA GLU A 165 35.63 21.55 -18.66
C GLU A 165 35.14 22.99 -18.90
N ASN A 166 35.06 23.78 -17.84
CA ASN A 166 34.57 25.16 -17.91
C ASN A 166 35.73 26.11 -18.19
N ILE A 167 35.64 26.88 -19.26
CA ILE A 167 36.59 27.95 -19.57
C ILE A 167 35.99 29.31 -19.16
N PRO A 168 36.74 30.16 -18.43
CA PRO A 168 36.28 31.50 -18.11
C PRO A 168 35.87 32.28 -19.36
N ASN A 169 34.71 32.93 -19.32
CA ASN A 169 34.15 33.74 -20.41
C ASN A 169 33.93 32.95 -21.72
N GLU A 170 33.71 31.64 -21.65
CA GLU A 170 33.37 30.85 -22.83
C GLU A 170 32.00 31.20 -23.41
N ASN A 171 31.88 31.08 -24.74
CA ASN A 171 30.59 31.02 -25.40
C ASN A 171 30.19 29.56 -25.56
N THR A 172 29.26 29.08 -24.72
CA THR A 172 28.80 27.68 -24.69
C THR A 172 28.43 27.18 -26.09
N LYS A 173 27.73 27.98 -26.91
CA LYS A 173 27.33 27.58 -28.25
C LYS A 173 28.52 27.37 -29.19
N GLN A 174 29.52 28.27 -29.15
CA GLN A 174 30.73 28.13 -29.96
C GLN A 174 31.54 26.89 -29.54
N VAL A 175 31.69 26.64 -28.25
CA VAL A 175 32.38 25.45 -27.74
C VAL A 175 31.67 24.17 -28.20
N VAL A 176 30.33 24.14 -28.17
CA VAL A 176 29.57 22.98 -28.70
C VAL A 176 29.70 22.85 -30.21
N GLN A 177 29.85 23.94 -30.97
CA GLN A 177 30.16 23.89 -32.41
C GLN A 177 31.54 23.29 -32.68
N GLU A 178 32.53 23.52 -31.82
CA GLU A 178 33.85 22.86 -31.91
C GLU A 178 33.74 21.36 -31.62
N VAL A 179 32.94 20.97 -30.61
CA VAL A 179 32.61 19.56 -30.36
C VAL A 179 31.95 18.93 -31.59
N ALA A 180 31.04 19.64 -32.26
CA ALA A 180 30.40 19.16 -33.49
C ALA A 180 31.42 18.87 -34.60
N LYS A 181 32.41 19.76 -34.78
CA LYS A 181 33.51 19.55 -35.74
C LYS A 181 34.35 18.32 -35.40
N LEU A 182 34.69 18.11 -34.13
CA LEU A 182 35.43 16.93 -33.67
C LEU A 182 34.66 15.61 -33.88
N LEU A 183 33.33 15.67 -33.81
CA LEU A 183 32.43 14.55 -34.11
C LEU A 183 32.11 14.41 -35.60
N GLN A 184 32.60 15.30 -36.47
CA GLN A 184 32.27 15.33 -37.89
C GLN A 184 30.77 15.45 -38.18
N VAL A 185 30.03 16.20 -37.34
CA VAL A 185 28.62 16.52 -37.54
C VAL A 185 28.42 18.01 -37.82
N ASN A 186 27.31 18.37 -38.44
CA ASN A 186 27.04 19.74 -38.87
C ASN A 186 26.86 20.69 -37.66
N PRO A 187 27.73 21.70 -37.47
CA PRO A 187 27.59 22.67 -36.38
C PRO A 187 26.36 23.58 -36.52
N GLU A 188 25.84 23.77 -37.74
CA GLU A 188 24.66 24.61 -38.00
C GLU A 188 23.36 23.98 -37.51
N ASP A 189 23.36 22.68 -37.20
CA ASP A 189 22.21 21.99 -36.61
C ASP A 189 21.97 22.39 -35.14
N ILE A 190 22.91 23.11 -34.51
CA ILE A 190 22.79 23.60 -33.13
C ILE A 190 21.90 24.84 -33.08
N GLU A 191 20.73 24.69 -32.46
CA GLU A 191 19.80 25.80 -32.22
C GLU A 191 20.28 26.61 -31.01
N ASP A 192 20.51 25.94 -29.88
CA ASP A 192 20.89 26.55 -28.62
C ASP A 192 21.77 25.62 -27.76
N ALA A 193 22.58 26.21 -26.88
CA ALA A 193 23.41 25.46 -25.93
C ALA A 193 23.69 26.27 -24.65
N GLU A 194 23.43 25.65 -23.50
CA GLU A 194 23.58 26.29 -22.19
C GLU A 194 24.13 25.33 -21.13
N ARG A 195 24.93 25.85 -20.19
CA ARG A 195 25.31 25.12 -18.98
C ARG A 195 24.14 25.10 -18.00
N VAL A 196 23.79 23.91 -17.53
CA VAL A 196 22.71 23.69 -16.58
C VAL A 196 23.22 23.10 -15.27
N GLY A 197 22.47 23.35 -14.20
CA GLY A 197 22.79 22.91 -12.85
C GLY A 197 23.42 24.01 -12.00
N LYS A 198 23.36 23.81 -10.69
CA LYS A 198 23.94 24.74 -9.71
C LYS A 198 25.43 24.46 -9.57
N GLU A 199 26.23 25.53 -9.56
CA GLU A 199 27.59 25.44 -9.04
C GLU A 199 27.51 25.13 -7.54
N LYS A 200 28.27 24.13 -7.10
CA LYS A 200 28.36 23.77 -5.69
C LYS A 200 29.78 24.06 -5.24
N ASP A 201 29.92 24.78 -4.14
CA ASP A 201 31.23 25.06 -3.56
C ASP A 201 31.95 23.74 -3.28
N GLY A 202 33.17 23.63 -3.79
CA GLY A 202 34.02 22.44 -3.68
C GLY A 202 33.75 21.32 -4.71
N ASP A 203 32.70 21.41 -5.54
CA ASP A 203 32.50 20.45 -6.63
C ASP A 203 33.27 20.89 -7.88
N GLN A 204 34.39 20.23 -8.15
CA GLN A 204 35.19 20.48 -9.35
C GLN A 204 34.61 19.84 -10.61
N ARG A 205 33.46 19.15 -10.53
CA ARG A 205 32.85 18.51 -11.70
C ARG A 205 32.28 19.57 -12.63
N PRO A 206 32.63 19.53 -13.93
CA PRO A 206 32.08 20.48 -14.88
C PRO A 206 30.55 20.36 -14.98
N ARG A 207 29.87 21.50 -15.05
CA ARG A 207 28.42 21.56 -15.27
C ARG A 207 28.05 20.92 -16.61
N ILE A 208 26.91 20.24 -16.62
CA ILE A 208 26.35 19.62 -17.83
C ILE A 208 25.94 20.74 -18.80
N ILE A 209 26.19 20.55 -20.08
CA ILE A 209 25.67 21.42 -21.13
C ILE A 209 24.45 20.74 -21.75
N LYS A 210 23.32 21.43 -21.79
CA LYS A 210 22.18 21.04 -22.62
C LYS A 210 22.33 21.66 -23.99
N VAL A 211 22.08 20.85 -25.01
CA VAL A 211 22.14 21.27 -26.42
C VAL A 211 20.80 20.99 -27.05
N LYS A 212 20.18 22.02 -27.64
CA LYS A 212 18.98 21.89 -28.47
C LYS A 212 19.39 21.93 -29.93
N LEU A 213 18.98 20.91 -30.68
CA LEU A 213 19.22 20.81 -32.12
C LEU A 213 17.97 21.20 -32.90
N ARG A 214 18.15 21.62 -34.15
CA ARG A 214 17.04 22.01 -35.04
C ARG A 214 16.12 20.83 -35.37
N THR A 215 16.67 19.62 -35.46
CA THR A 215 15.93 18.42 -35.88
C THR A 215 16.28 17.19 -35.04
N LYS A 216 15.31 16.26 -34.93
CA LYS A 216 15.52 14.93 -34.36
C LYS A 216 16.58 14.14 -35.12
N ASN A 217 16.68 14.33 -36.43
CA ASN A 217 17.67 13.65 -37.26
C ASN A 217 19.10 14.09 -36.92
N ALA A 218 19.32 15.38 -36.64
CA ALA A 218 20.61 15.86 -36.16
C ALA A 218 21.00 15.16 -34.84
N ARG A 219 20.07 15.03 -33.89
CA ARG A 219 20.31 14.28 -32.64
C ARG A 219 20.75 12.83 -32.91
N ILE A 220 20.08 12.15 -33.84
CA ILE A 220 20.43 10.77 -34.23
C ILE A 220 21.85 10.71 -34.81
N LYS A 221 22.22 11.65 -35.68
CA LYS A 221 23.59 11.74 -36.24
C LYS A 221 24.64 11.93 -35.16
N TRP A 222 24.43 12.83 -34.21
CA TRP A 222 25.32 13.03 -33.06
C TRP A 222 25.49 11.74 -32.24
N MET A 223 24.39 11.01 -32.00
CA MET A 223 24.41 9.76 -31.24
C MET A 223 25.08 8.60 -31.99
N ALA A 224 25.11 8.63 -33.33
CA ALA A 224 25.90 7.72 -34.15
C ALA A 224 27.38 8.11 -34.12
N ALA A 225 27.69 9.38 -34.41
CA ALA A 225 29.06 9.92 -34.47
C ALA A 225 29.85 9.70 -33.18
N LYS A 226 29.22 9.82 -31.99
CA LYS A 226 29.92 9.58 -30.72
C LYS A 226 30.42 8.14 -30.52
N LYS A 227 29.93 7.18 -31.31
CA LYS A 227 30.40 5.78 -31.29
C LYS A 227 31.68 5.62 -32.10
N GLU A 228 31.86 6.45 -33.12
CA GLU A 228 32.99 6.42 -34.05
C GLU A 228 34.11 7.38 -33.60
N HIS A 229 33.73 8.49 -32.98
CA HIS A 229 34.65 9.55 -32.57
C HIS A 229 34.67 9.73 -31.05
N THR A 230 35.87 9.66 -30.47
CA THR A 230 36.09 9.99 -29.06
C THR A 230 36.59 11.43 -28.93
N VAL A 231 35.81 12.24 -28.22
CA VAL A 231 36.11 13.64 -27.90
C VAL A 231 36.67 13.72 -26.47
N THR A 232 37.77 14.45 -26.31
CA THR A 232 38.44 14.71 -25.01
C THR A 232 38.65 16.21 -24.85
N ASN A 233 38.83 16.67 -23.61
CA ASN A 233 39.10 18.09 -23.33
C ASN A 233 40.42 18.55 -23.98
N SER A 234 41.43 17.68 -24.05
CA SER A 234 42.72 17.94 -24.71
C SER A 234 42.55 18.27 -26.19
N LYS A 235 41.66 17.57 -26.91
CA LYS A 235 41.38 17.85 -28.33
C LYS A 235 40.60 19.14 -28.55
N LEU A 236 39.82 19.57 -27.56
CA LEU A 236 38.96 20.74 -27.65
C LEU A 236 39.71 22.02 -27.24
N HIS A 237 40.48 21.96 -26.15
CA HIS A 237 41.08 23.14 -25.52
C HIS A 237 42.61 23.15 -25.57
N SER A 238 43.24 22.08 -26.08
CA SER A 238 44.70 21.92 -26.08
C SER A 238 45.33 22.07 -24.69
N ASN A 239 44.57 21.76 -23.64
CA ASN A 239 44.93 21.98 -22.24
C ASN A 239 45.62 20.77 -21.58
N GLY A 240 45.93 19.72 -22.35
CA GLY A 240 46.54 18.48 -21.85
C GLY A 240 45.59 17.56 -21.04
N SER A 241 44.31 17.92 -20.87
CA SER A 241 43.33 17.11 -20.13
C SER A 241 42.73 16.01 -21.01
N ASP A 242 43.24 14.79 -20.94
CA ASP A 242 42.69 13.65 -21.70
C ASP A 242 41.35 13.11 -21.16
N LYS A 243 40.69 13.86 -20.27
CA LYS A 243 39.36 13.51 -19.78
C LYS A 243 38.35 13.48 -20.93
N ARG A 244 37.63 12.36 -21.04
CA ARG A 244 36.61 12.14 -22.07
C ARG A 244 35.38 13.01 -21.85
N ILE A 245 34.87 13.55 -22.95
CA ILE A 245 33.58 14.24 -23.02
C ILE A 245 32.51 13.21 -23.42
N TYR A 246 31.42 13.14 -22.66
CA TYR A 246 30.33 12.21 -22.89
C TYR A 246 29.12 12.93 -23.48
N ILE A 247 28.55 12.37 -24.54
CA ILE A 247 27.35 12.90 -25.20
C ILE A 247 26.21 11.91 -25.00
N ASN A 248 25.11 12.38 -24.43
CA ASN A 248 23.95 11.56 -24.08
C ASN A 248 22.66 12.20 -24.62
N GLU A 249 21.60 11.40 -24.73
CA GLU A 249 20.26 11.93 -24.98
C GLU A 249 19.77 12.63 -23.70
N ASP A 250 19.14 13.80 -23.83
CA ASP A 250 18.49 14.47 -22.69
C ASP A 250 17.21 13.71 -22.34
N LEU A 251 17.29 12.80 -21.38
CA LEU A 251 16.14 11.96 -20.99
C LEU A 251 15.12 12.73 -20.13
N PRO A 252 13.83 12.37 -20.16
CA PRO A 252 12.88 12.73 -19.10
C PRO A 252 13.31 12.16 -17.73
N LYS A 253 12.79 12.73 -16.64
CA LYS A 253 13.17 12.34 -15.27
C LYS A 253 12.89 10.87 -14.98
N GLN A 254 11.71 10.40 -15.37
CA GLN A 254 11.17 9.06 -15.23
C GLN A 254 12.08 8.06 -15.97
N LYS A 255 12.47 8.39 -17.21
CA LYS A 255 13.43 7.59 -18.00
C LYS A 255 14.82 7.57 -17.37
N ARG A 256 15.31 8.67 -16.80
CA ARG A 256 16.58 8.68 -16.05
C ARG A 256 16.51 7.77 -14.83
N GLN A 257 15.42 7.82 -14.07
CA GLN A 257 15.19 6.95 -12.91
C GLN A 257 15.15 5.48 -13.34
N LEU A 258 14.39 5.15 -14.38
CA LEU A 258 14.32 3.81 -14.92
C LEU A 258 15.70 3.31 -15.40
N LEU A 259 16.48 4.15 -16.08
CA LEU A 259 17.84 3.80 -16.52
C LEU A 259 18.76 3.51 -15.34
N TRP A 260 18.66 4.30 -14.26
CA TRP A 260 19.42 4.07 -13.04
C TRP A 260 19.01 2.76 -12.37
N SER A 261 17.71 2.53 -12.15
CA SER A 261 17.16 1.29 -11.59
C SER A 261 17.56 0.07 -12.43
N THR A 262 17.49 0.18 -13.77
CA THR A 262 17.91 -0.86 -14.72
C THR A 262 19.38 -1.19 -14.57
N ARG A 263 20.25 -0.17 -14.51
CA ARG A 263 21.70 -0.37 -14.36
C ARG A 263 22.04 -1.06 -13.04
N ASN A 264 21.38 -0.70 -11.95
CA ASN A 264 21.69 -1.30 -10.65
C ASN A 264 21.21 -2.76 -10.60
N LYS A 265 19.96 -3.03 -10.99
CA LYS A 265 19.38 -4.37 -10.91
C LYS A 265 19.97 -5.35 -11.92
N LEU A 266 20.20 -4.94 -13.17
CA LEU A 266 20.63 -5.87 -14.22
C LEU A 266 22.13 -6.13 -14.22
N LYS A 267 22.96 -5.19 -13.73
CA LYS A 267 24.41 -5.44 -13.61
C LYS A 267 24.70 -6.62 -12.69
N GLU A 268 24.02 -6.70 -11.55
CA GLU A 268 24.15 -7.81 -10.59
C GLU A 268 23.68 -9.15 -11.20
N LYS A 269 22.80 -9.10 -12.21
CA LYS A 269 22.30 -10.27 -12.94
C LYS A 269 23.15 -10.64 -14.17
N GLY A 270 24.34 -10.06 -14.29
CA GLY A 270 25.30 -10.36 -15.35
C GLY A 270 25.02 -9.68 -16.69
N PHE A 271 24.21 -8.61 -16.72
CA PHE A 271 24.07 -7.80 -17.92
C PHE A 271 25.26 -6.87 -18.11
N GLN A 272 26.04 -7.11 -19.17
CA GLN A 272 27.24 -6.36 -19.52
C GLN A 272 26.92 -5.06 -20.25
N TYR A 273 25.83 -5.02 -21.03
CA TYR A 273 25.52 -3.87 -21.89
C TYR A 273 24.14 -3.29 -21.56
N ILE A 274 24.14 -2.04 -21.10
CA ILE A 274 22.90 -1.27 -20.82
C ILE A 274 23.07 0.13 -21.41
N TRP A 275 22.30 0.44 -22.43
CA TRP A 275 22.41 1.70 -23.16
C TRP A 275 21.05 2.31 -23.48
N VAL A 276 21.10 3.55 -23.97
CA VAL A 276 19.94 4.31 -24.41
C VAL A 276 20.04 4.49 -25.91
N GLN A 277 18.94 4.28 -26.61
CA GLN A 277 18.81 4.57 -28.03
C GLN A 277 17.40 5.07 -28.34
N ASN A 278 17.30 6.34 -28.77
CA ASN A 278 16.03 6.98 -29.10
C ASN A 278 15.03 6.89 -27.93
N PHE A 279 15.47 7.27 -26.74
CA PHE A 279 14.74 7.16 -25.46
C PHE A 279 14.36 5.74 -25.01
N ASN A 280 14.76 4.69 -25.74
CA ASN A 280 14.57 3.32 -25.32
C ASN A 280 15.76 2.88 -24.48
N ILE A 281 15.48 2.29 -23.32
CA ILE A 281 16.50 1.65 -22.49
C ILE A 281 16.61 0.22 -22.96
N LEU A 282 17.81 -0.15 -23.41
CA LEU A 282 18.12 -1.44 -23.98
C LEU A 282 19.16 -2.14 -23.12
N ALA A 283 18.97 -3.45 -22.90
CA ALA A 283 19.86 -4.29 -22.12
C ALA A 283 20.20 -5.55 -22.91
N LYS A 284 21.47 -5.96 -22.88
CA LYS A 284 21.99 -7.19 -23.47
C LYS A 284 22.93 -7.85 -22.48
N LYS A 285 22.79 -9.17 -22.31
CA LYS A 285 23.50 -9.89 -21.24
C LYS A 285 25.00 -9.95 -21.47
N ASN A 286 25.42 -10.44 -22.63
CA ASN A 286 26.82 -10.51 -23.03
C ASN A 286 26.91 -10.42 -24.57
N ASN A 287 28.11 -10.59 -25.14
CA ASN A 287 28.25 -10.57 -26.60
C ASN A 287 27.65 -11.80 -27.28
N ASP A 288 27.64 -12.94 -26.59
CA ASP A 288 27.23 -14.24 -27.12
C ASP A 288 25.70 -14.36 -27.28
N GLU A 289 24.92 -13.73 -26.40
CA GLU A 289 23.46 -13.75 -26.47
C GLU A 289 22.95 -12.71 -27.47
N THR A 290 22.18 -13.11 -28.47
CA THR A 290 21.65 -12.18 -29.49
C THR A 290 20.47 -11.34 -29.01
N LYS A 291 19.84 -11.74 -27.91
CA LYS A 291 18.61 -11.13 -27.42
C LYS A 291 18.88 -9.78 -26.76
N ILE A 292 18.21 -8.76 -27.29
CA ILE A 292 18.20 -7.40 -26.72
C ILE A 292 16.85 -7.19 -26.06
N TYR A 293 16.88 -6.82 -24.78
CA TYR A 293 15.71 -6.53 -23.98
C TYR A 293 15.44 -5.03 -23.98
N LYS A 294 14.21 -4.64 -24.31
CA LYS A 294 13.74 -3.27 -24.17
C LYS A 294 13.03 -3.13 -22.82
N ILE A 295 13.56 -2.25 -21.96
CA ILE A 295 12.99 -1.96 -20.65
C ILE A 295 12.13 -0.71 -20.77
N THR A 296 10.84 -0.85 -20.50
CA THR A 296 9.86 0.24 -20.61
C THR A 296 9.35 0.71 -19.27
N THR A 297 9.25 -0.21 -18.29
CA THR A 297 8.73 0.06 -16.94
C THR A 297 9.60 -0.62 -15.89
N GLU A 298 9.41 -0.26 -14.62
CA GLU A 298 10.09 -0.96 -13.52
C GLU A 298 9.66 -2.43 -13.39
N SER A 299 8.41 -2.75 -13.71
CA SER A 299 7.89 -4.13 -13.70
C SER A 299 8.57 -5.03 -14.72
N ASP A 300 9.14 -4.47 -15.81
CA ASP A 300 9.95 -5.28 -16.74
C ASP A 300 11.19 -5.85 -16.05
N LEU A 301 11.70 -5.21 -15.00
CA LEU A 301 12.90 -5.65 -14.27
C LEU A 301 12.64 -6.89 -13.39
N GLU A 302 11.37 -7.20 -13.08
CA GLU A 302 10.96 -8.38 -12.33
C GLU A 302 11.06 -9.67 -13.16
N LYS A 303 11.13 -9.54 -14.49
CA LYS A 303 11.21 -10.67 -15.43
C LYS A 303 12.62 -11.27 -15.56
N PHE A 304 13.61 -10.70 -14.86
CA PHE A 304 15.03 -11.05 -14.97
C PHE A 304 15.56 -11.71 -13.71
#